data_AF-N6YHU3-F1
#
_entry.id   AF-N6YHU3-F1
#
_cell.length_a   1.000
_cell.length_b   1.000
_cell.length_c   1.000
_cell.angle_alpha   90.00
_cell.angle_beta   90.00
_cell.angle_gamma   90.00
#
_symmetry.space_group_name_H-M   'P 1'
#
loop_
_entity.id
_entity.type
_entity.pdbx_description
1 polymer ?
#
loop_
_entity_poly.entity_id
_entity_poly.type
_entity_poly.pdbx_seq_one_letter_code
_entity_poly.pdbx_strand_id
1 'polypeptide(L)'
;YAPHGRRWPATLSPALDAACAGRHTADPADLRRAPAGRVVPFDMTPLAISASLIRDLVRDGHSARYLLPESVLDYIAAHHLYR
;
A
#
# COMPACT_ATOMS: atom_id res chain seq x y z
N TYR A 1 -16.41 -1.01 -11.87
CA TYR A 1 -15.45 -2.09 -12.11
C TYR A 1 -14.23 -1.79 -11.27
N ALA A 2 -13.91 -2.60 -10.26
CA ALA A 2 -12.70 -2.44 -9.45
C ALA A 2 -11.59 -3.30 -10.09
N PRO A 3 -10.68 -2.72 -10.88
CA PRO A 3 -9.71 -3.48 -11.70
C PRO A 3 -8.67 -4.26 -10.86
N HIS A 4 -8.73 -4.18 -9.54
CA HIS A 4 -7.82 -4.84 -8.60
C HIS A 4 -8.52 -5.84 -7.68
N GLY A 5 -9.72 -6.31 -8.03
CA GLY A 5 -10.42 -7.40 -7.35
C GLY A 5 -9.71 -8.74 -7.49
N ARG A 6 -8.41 -8.78 -7.17
CA ARG A 6 -7.60 -9.99 -7.06
C ARG A 6 -8.03 -10.68 -5.79
N ARG A 7 -9.07 -11.50 -5.90
CA ARG A 7 -9.43 -12.46 -4.87
C ARG A 7 -8.20 -13.30 -4.53
N TRP A 8 -7.82 -13.29 -3.26
CA TRP A 8 -6.89 -14.26 -2.71
C TRP A 8 -7.49 -15.68 -2.88
N PRO A 9 -6.76 -16.68 -3.42
CA PRO A 9 -5.38 -16.67 -3.90
C PRO A 9 -5.34 -16.95 -5.42
N ALA A 10 -5.40 -15.92 -6.27
CA ALA A 10 -5.16 -16.10 -7.71
C ALA A 10 -3.85 -15.50 -8.23
N THR A 11 -3.09 -14.76 -7.41
CA THR A 11 -1.97 -13.92 -7.91
C THR A 11 -0.80 -13.72 -6.95
N LEU A 12 -0.66 -14.56 -5.93
CA LEU A 12 0.50 -14.47 -5.04
C LEU A 12 1.72 -15.09 -5.68
N SER A 13 2.89 -14.51 -5.41
CA SER A 13 4.13 -15.22 -5.67
C SER A 13 4.17 -16.52 -4.83
N PRO A 14 4.82 -17.60 -5.31
CA PRO A 14 4.93 -18.85 -4.56
C PRO A 14 5.50 -18.68 -3.15
N ALA A 15 6.47 -17.78 -2.99
CA ALA A 15 7.07 -17.50 -1.69
C ALA A 15 6.07 -16.88 -0.70
N LEU A 16 5.21 -15.97 -1.18
CA LEU A 16 4.19 -15.33 -0.36
C LEU A 16 3.05 -16.29 -0.01
N ASP A 17 2.64 -17.13 -0.96
CA ASP A 17 1.64 -18.16 -0.72
C ASP A 17 2.11 -19.15 0.36
N ALA A 18 3.33 -19.68 0.21
CA ALA A 18 3.94 -20.56 1.21
C ALA A 18 4.07 -19.89 2.58
N ALA A 19 4.46 -18.62 2.62
CA ALA A 19 4.54 -17.88 3.87
C ALA A 19 3.16 -17.78 4.55
N CYS A 20 2.10 -17.51 3.80
CA CYS A 20 0.75 -17.28 4.32
C CYS A 20 -0.08 -18.56 4.55
N ALA A 21 0.42 -19.72 4.11
CA ALA A 21 -0.23 -21.02 4.30
C ALA A 21 -0.61 -21.26 5.78
N GLY A 22 -1.84 -21.74 6.02
CA GLY A 22 -2.37 -22.02 7.37
C GLY A 22 -2.71 -20.79 8.22
N ARG A 23 -2.37 -19.57 7.77
CA ARG A 23 -2.62 -18.31 8.49
C ARG A 23 -3.78 -17.49 7.91
N HIS A 24 -4.21 -17.82 6.69
CA HIS A 24 -5.28 -17.13 5.99
C HIS A 24 -6.65 -17.29 6.68
N THR A 25 -7.40 -16.20 6.78
CA THR A 25 -8.81 -16.18 7.20
C THR A 25 -9.59 -15.21 6.31
N ALA A 26 -10.86 -15.53 6.07
CA ALA A 26 -11.80 -14.65 5.38
C ALA A 26 -12.64 -13.80 6.35
N ASP A 27 -12.61 -14.08 7.65
CA ASP A 27 -13.34 -13.33 8.68
C ASP A 27 -12.38 -12.36 9.42
N PRO A 28 -12.50 -11.03 9.22
CA PRO A 28 -11.69 -10.07 9.95
C PRO A 28 -11.86 -10.13 11.48
N ALA A 29 -12.95 -10.70 12.00
CA ALA A 29 -13.12 -10.88 13.43
C ALA A 29 -12.10 -11.86 14.03
N ASP A 30 -11.56 -12.80 13.23
CA ASP A 30 -10.49 -13.71 13.68
C ASP A 30 -9.21 -12.98 14.05
N LEU A 31 -8.95 -11.81 13.46
CA LEU A 31 -7.80 -10.98 13.83
C LEU A 31 -7.87 -10.49 15.28
N ARG A 32 -9.09 -10.36 15.84
CA ARG A 32 -9.27 -9.95 17.24
C ARG A 32 -9.24 -11.13 18.21
N ARG A 33 -9.47 -12.35 17.71
CA ARG A 33 -9.51 -13.58 18.51
C ARG A 33 -8.11 -14.14 18.81
N ALA A 34 -7.09 -13.71 18.07
CA ALA A 34 -5.70 -14.09 18.29
C ALA A 34 -4.81 -12.83 18.32
N PRO A 35 -3.81 -12.76 19.21
CA PRO A 35 -2.93 -11.58 19.30
C PRO A 35 -2.03 -11.40 18.07
N ALA A 36 -1.79 -12.47 17.29
CA ALA A 36 -0.98 -12.47 16.08
C ALA A 36 -1.27 -13.71 15.21
N GLY A 37 -0.64 -13.78 14.02
CA GLY A 37 -0.53 -15.00 13.22
C GLY A 37 -1.64 -15.23 12.19
N ARG A 38 -2.64 -14.34 12.11
CA ARG A 38 -3.69 -14.40 11.08
C ARG A 38 -3.40 -13.42 9.93
N VAL A 39 -3.83 -13.80 8.72
CA VAL A 39 -3.70 -13.00 7.50
C VAL A 39 -5.09 -12.90 6.86
N VAL A 40 -5.59 -11.69 6.63
CA VAL A 40 -6.89 -11.46 5.98
C VAL A 40 -6.68 -10.68 4.68
N PRO A 41 -7.36 -11.04 3.57
CA PRO A 41 -7.36 -10.22 2.38
C PRO A 41 -8.22 -8.97 2.62
N PHE A 42 -7.74 -7.83 2.13
CA PHE A 42 -8.46 -6.57 2.20
C PHE A 42 -8.56 -5.94 0.81
N ASP A 43 -9.79 -5.83 0.32
CA ASP A 43 -10.05 -5.18 -0.94
C ASP A 43 -10.05 -3.66 -0.76
N MET A 44 -9.18 -2.97 -1.50
CA MET A 44 -9.10 -1.52 -1.54
C MET A 44 -9.17 -1.01 -2.97
N THR A 45 -9.61 0.23 -3.14
CA THR A 45 -9.51 0.97 -4.41
C THR A 45 -8.28 1.88 -4.34
N PRO A 46 -7.08 1.39 -4.70
CA PRO A 46 -5.87 2.19 -4.66
C PRO A 46 -5.94 3.34 -5.67
N LEU A 47 -5.41 4.49 -5.28
CA LEU A 47 -4.97 5.51 -6.24
C LEU A 47 -3.63 5.06 -6.85
N ALA A 48 -3.40 5.35 -8.12
CA ALA A 48 -2.15 5.03 -8.82
C ALA A 48 -1.00 5.97 -8.39
N ILE A 49 -0.65 5.92 -7.11
CA ILE A 49 0.35 6.78 -6.46
C ILE A 49 1.39 5.88 -5.79
N SER A 50 2.67 6.21 -5.91
CA SER A 50 3.74 5.50 -5.21
C SER A 50 4.78 6.48 -4.65
N ALA A 51 5.47 6.08 -3.59
CA ALA A 51 6.52 6.90 -2.99
C ALA A 51 7.70 7.12 -3.96
N SER A 52 8.03 6.14 -4.80
CA SER A 52 9.08 6.29 -5.82
C SER A 52 8.68 7.36 -6.84
N LEU A 53 7.46 7.30 -7.37
CA LEU A 53 6.92 8.33 -8.26
C LEU A 53 6.98 9.73 -7.63
N ILE A 54 6.58 9.88 -6.36
CA ILE A 54 6.61 11.18 -5.66
C ILE A 54 8.05 11.70 -5.56
N ARG A 55 9.02 10.87 -5.14
CA ARG A 55 10.42 11.29 -5.01
C ARG A 55 11.02 11.68 -6.35
N ASP A 56 10.70 10.95 -7.42
CA ASP A 56 11.17 11.26 -8.77
C ASP A 56 10.61 12.60 -9.25
N LEU A 57 9.31 12.86 -9.06
CA LEU A 57 8.70 14.15 -9.38
C LEU A 57 9.40 15.30 -8.64
N VAL A 58 9.62 15.16 -7.33
CA VAL A 58 10.25 16.20 -6.51
C VAL A 58 11.71 16.45 -6.94
N ARG A 59 12.48 15.38 -7.16
CA ARG A 59 13.88 15.46 -7.62
C ARG A 59 13.99 16.17 -8.97
N ASP A 60 13.06 15.87 -9.87
CA ASP A 60 13.06 16.41 -11.22
C ASP A 60 12.38 17.80 -11.29
N GLY A 61 11.97 18.38 -10.16
CA GLY A 61 11.35 19.71 -10.08
C GLY A 61 9.89 19.76 -10.55
N HIS A 62 9.24 18.60 -10.72
CA HIS A 62 7.83 18.50 -11.08
C HIS A 62 6.92 18.61 -9.86
N SER A 63 5.67 19.04 -10.09
CA SER A 63 4.66 19.16 -9.04
C SER A 63 4.10 17.80 -8.63
N ALA A 64 4.13 17.48 -7.33
CA ALA A 64 3.43 16.36 -6.73
C ALA A 64 2.10 16.77 -6.06
N ARG A 65 1.56 17.95 -6.38
CA ARG A 65 0.28 18.44 -5.83
C ARG A 65 -0.84 17.43 -6.09
N TYR A 66 -1.71 17.25 -5.11
CA TYR A 66 -2.82 16.26 -5.10
C TYR A 66 -2.40 14.79 -4.96
N LEU A 67 -1.10 14.47 -4.96
CA LEU A 67 -0.62 13.10 -4.71
C LEU A 67 -0.33 12.82 -3.22
N LEU A 68 -0.31 13.87 -2.40
CA LEU A 68 -0.07 13.84 -0.97
C LEU A 68 -0.76 15.03 -0.28
N PRO A 69 -0.97 14.97 1.04
CA PRO A 69 -1.46 16.11 1.81
C PRO A 69 -0.55 17.34 1.64
N GLU A 70 -1.15 18.53 1.60
CA GLU A 70 -0.43 19.81 1.39
C GLU A 70 0.65 20.04 2.45
N SER A 71 0.35 19.76 3.72
CA SER A 71 1.32 19.88 4.82
C SER A 71 2.59 19.04 4.63
N VAL A 72 2.50 17.92 3.89
CA VAL A 72 3.65 17.08 3.59
C VAL A 72 4.47 17.67 2.43
N LEU A 73 3.83 18.32 1.45
CA LEU A 73 4.53 19.07 0.39
C LEU A 73 5.31 20.24 0.99
N ASP A 74 4.68 20.99 1.90
CA ASP A 74 5.31 22.11 2.59
C ASP A 74 6.54 21.65 3.38
N TYR A 75 6.42 20.52 4.08
CA TYR A 75 7.54 19.92 4.81
C TYR A 75 8.69 19.51 3.88
N ILE A 76 8.40 18.84 2.76
CA ILE A 76 9.41 18.47 1.76
C ILE A 76 10.14 19.71 1.23
N ALA A 77 9.39 20.78 0.94
CA ALA A 77 9.95 22.02 0.42
C ALA A 77 10.83 22.75 1.47
N ALA A 78 10.36 22.87 2.71
CA ALA A 78 11.04 23.55 3.80
C ALA A 78 12.35 22.85 4.20
N HIS A 79 12.40 21.52 4.08
CA HIS A 79 13.56 20.70 4.45
C HIS A 79 14.41 20.25 3.26
N HIS A 80 14.11 20.72 2.04
CA HIS A 80 14.82 20.37 0.81
C HIS A 80 14.97 18.85 0.59
N LEU A 81 13.94 18.08 0.95
CA LEU A 81 13.99 16.62 0.83
C LEU A 81 13.89 16.18 -0.64
N TYR A 82 14.61 15.10 -0.98
CA TYR A 82 14.59 14.44 -2.30
C TYR A 82 15.08 15.31 -3.47
N ARG A 83 15.79 16.40 -3.19
CA ARG A 83 16.52 17.20 -4.18
C ARG A 83 17.94 16.68 -4.37
#